data_AF-A0A4Y7J4R1-F1
#
_entry.id   AF-A0A4Y7J4R1-F1
#
_cell.length_a   1.000
_cell.length_b   1.000
_cell.length_c   1.000
_cell.angle_alpha   90.00
_cell.angle_beta   90.00
_cell.angle_gamma   90.00
#
_symmetry.space_group_name_H-M   'P 1'
#
loop_
_entity.id
_entity.type
_entity.pdbx_description
1 polymer ?
#
loop_
_entity_poly.entity_id
_entity_poly.type
_entity_poly.pdbx_seq_one_letter_code
_entity_poly.pdbx_strand_id
1 'polypeptide(L)'
;MVLDCAQGMVGELWSVYREAQLESTTKFRKLLSLARDPPIDKVIKAGVVPRFVGFLARNDLPQLHFEAAWVLTNIAAGTSEHTQVVIQHSVVPKLLQLLSSGNADVREQL
;
A
#
# COMPACT_ATOMS: atom_id res chain seq x y z
N MET A 1 -6.21 9.02 20.38
CA MET A 1 -4.85 8.42 20.41
C MET A 1 -4.48 7.65 19.14
N VAL A 2 -5.26 6.69 18.62
CA VAL A 2 -4.90 6.00 17.34
C VAL A 2 -5.26 6.82 16.09
N LEU A 3 -6.24 7.74 16.17
CA LEU A 3 -6.73 8.53 15.03
C LEU A 3 -5.84 9.74 14.68
N ASP A 4 -5.11 10.33 15.64
CA ASP A 4 -4.25 11.51 15.36
C ASP A 4 -2.96 11.14 14.60
N CYS A 5 -2.36 9.97 14.90
CA CYS A 5 -1.21 9.48 14.13
C CYS A 5 -1.57 9.12 12.68
N ALA A 6 -2.83 8.77 12.41
CA ALA A 6 -3.28 8.40 11.07
C ALA A 6 -3.34 9.60 10.12
N GLN A 7 -3.68 10.81 10.60
CA GLN A 7 -3.73 12.00 9.74
C GLN A 7 -2.34 12.41 9.23
N GLY A 8 -1.32 12.36 10.09
CA GLY A 8 0.06 12.63 9.69
C GLY A 8 0.56 11.60 8.67
N MET A 9 0.30 10.31 8.91
CA MET A 9 0.64 9.25 7.96
C MET A 9 -0.04 9.47 6.61
N VAL A 10 -1.34 9.78 6.60
CA VAL A 10 -2.08 10.10 5.38
C VAL A 10 -1.37 11.25 4.68
N GLY A 11 -1.20 12.42 5.31
CA GLY A 11 -0.56 13.59 4.68
C GLY A 11 0.76 13.29 3.97
N GLU A 12 1.63 12.49 4.60
CA GLU A 12 2.95 12.16 4.03
C GLU A 12 2.89 11.31 2.74
N LEU A 13 1.83 10.53 2.50
CA LEU A 13 1.69 9.80 1.23
C LEU A 13 1.53 10.75 0.03
N TRP A 14 0.99 11.95 0.24
CA TRP A 14 0.82 12.98 -0.80
C TRP A 14 1.90 14.06 -0.78
N SER A 15 2.89 13.97 0.11
CA SER A 15 4.00 14.93 0.13
C SER A 15 4.82 14.86 -1.15
N VAL A 16 5.63 15.89 -1.41
CA VAL A 16 6.61 15.87 -2.51
C VAL A 16 7.88 15.10 -2.15
N TYR A 17 8.06 14.75 -0.87
CA TYR A 17 9.27 14.14 -0.35
C TYR A 17 9.20 12.62 -0.43
N ARG A 18 10.08 12.04 -1.26
CA ARG A 18 10.16 10.59 -1.49
C ARG A 18 10.39 9.78 -0.22
N GLU A 19 11.25 10.27 0.67
CA GLU A 19 11.55 9.61 1.94
C GLU A 19 10.33 9.56 2.86
N ALA A 20 9.56 10.65 2.93
CA ALA A 20 8.37 10.69 3.77
C ALA A 20 7.24 9.80 3.23
N GLN A 21 7.08 9.73 1.89
CA GLN A 21 6.18 8.77 1.25
C GLN A 21 6.57 7.32 1.58
N LEU A 22 7.86 6.98 1.49
CA LEU A 22 8.37 5.66 1.82
C LEU A 22 8.16 5.34 3.30
N GLU A 23 8.56 6.23 4.20
CA GLU A 23 8.41 6.05 5.65
C GLU A 23 6.94 5.84 6.03
N SER A 24 6.03 6.64 5.48
CA SER A 24 4.61 6.50 5.73
C SER A 24 4.05 5.18 5.17
N THR A 25 4.45 4.80 3.97
CA THR A 25 4.04 3.51 3.36
C THR A 25 4.52 2.33 4.22
N THR A 26 5.76 2.35 4.70
CA THR A 26 6.29 1.34 5.64
C THR A 26 5.51 1.33 6.96
N LYS A 27 5.10 2.49 7.49
CA LYS A 27 4.24 2.55 8.70
C LYS A 27 2.88 1.89 8.45
N PHE A 28 2.24 2.14 7.31
CA PHE A 28 0.99 1.47 6.93
C PHE A 28 1.18 -0.04 6.80
N ARG A 29 2.27 -0.49 6.16
CA ARG A 29 2.56 -1.93 6.08
C ARG A 29 2.70 -2.53 7.47
N LYS A 30 3.53 -1.96 8.35
CA LYS A 30 3.72 -2.45 9.72
C LYS A 30 2.41 -2.48 10.51
N LEU A 31 1.59 -1.44 10.39
CA LEU A 31 0.27 -1.37 11.03
C LEU A 31 -0.62 -2.55 10.62
N LEU A 32 -0.61 -2.91 9.33
CA LEU A 32 -1.42 -4.00 8.80
C LEU A 32 -0.81 -5.39 9.06
N SER A 33 0.51 -5.51 9.22
CA SER A 33 1.18 -6.80 9.46
C SER A 33 1.27 -7.21 10.94
N LEU A 34 1.39 -6.25 11.86
CA LEU A 34 1.69 -6.54 13.28
C LEU A 34 0.46 -6.62 14.17
N ALA A 35 -0.67 -6.05 13.73
CA ALA A 35 -1.88 -6.02 14.53
C ALA A 35 -2.56 -7.40 14.54
N ARG A 36 -2.94 -7.88 15.74
CA ARG A 36 -3.76 -9.10 15.89
C ARG A 36 -5.12 -8.98 15.19
N ASP A 37 -5.63 -7.75 15.15
CA ASP A 37 -6.82 -7.35 14.38
C ASP A 37 -6.44 -6.11 13.54
N PRO A 38 -5.93 -6.30 12.31
CA PRO A 38 -5.50 -5.21 11.44
C PRO A 38 -6.64 -4.24 11.13
N PRO A 39 -6.44 -2.92 11.28
CA PRO A 39 -7.50 -1.93 11.09
C PRO A 39 -7.77 -1.64 9.59
N ILE A 40 -8.01 -2.67 8.78
CA ILE A 40 -8.15 -2.59 7.32
C ILE A 40 -9.26 -1.61 6.92
N ASP A 41 -10.43 -1.70 7.54
CA ASP A 41 -11.55 -0.78 7.31
C ASP A 41 -11.18 0.68 7.50
N LYS A 42 -10.36 0.99 8.52
CA LYS A 42 -9.95 2.36 8.81
C LYS A 42 -8.97 2.86 7.75
N VAL A 43 -8.08 1.99 7.27
CA VAL A 43 -7.15 2.30 6.17
C VAL A 43 -7.93 2.55 4.88
N ILE A 44 -8.91 1.70 4.55
CA ILE A 44 -9.77 1.89 3.37
C ILE A 44 -10.55 3.20 3.47
N LYS A 45 -11.20 3.46 4.62
CA LYS A 45 -11.98 4.70 4.86
C LYS A 45 -11.12 5.96 4.85
N ALA A 46 -9.81 5.85 5.10
CA ALA A 46 -8.86 6.96 4.97
C ALA A 46 -8.55 7.34 3.51
N GLY A 47 -9.05 6.58 2.52
CA GLY A 47 -8.92 6.93 1.10
C GLY A 47 -7.51 6.77 0.53
N VAL A 48 -6.65 6.00 1.19
CA VAL A 48 -5.23 5.83 0.81
C VAL A 48 -4.99 4.76 -0.27
N VAL A 49 -5.97 3.87 -0.53
CA VAL A 49 -5.83 2.75 -1.49
C VAL A 49 -5.41 3.20 -2.90
N PRO A 50 -6.07 4.21 -3.54
CA PRO A 50 -5.63 4.69 -4.85
C PRO A 50 -4.18 5.18 -4.85
N ARG A 51 -3.70 5.70 -3.72
CA ARG A 51 -2.34 6.23 -3.60
C ARG A 51 -1.30 5.13 -3.63
N PHE A 52 -1.54 4.02 -2.92
CA PHE A 52 -0.67 2.84 -2.98
C PHE A 52 -0.65 2.22 -4.39
N VAL A 53 -1.81 2.15 -5.06
CA VAL A 53 -1.85 1.70 -6.46
C VAL A 53 -1.04 2.63 -7.37
N GLY A 54 -1.14 3.95 -7.17
CA GLY A 54 -0.33 4.93 -7.90
C GLY A 54 1.17 4.75 -7.64
N PHE A 55 1.56 4.38 -6.41
CA PHE A 55 2.96 4.07 -6.10
C PHE A 55 3.48 2.88 -6.90
N LEU A 56 2.69 1.83 -7.16
CA LEU A 56 3.12 0.72 -8.03
C LEU A 56 3.56 1.15 -9.46
N ALA A 57 3.24 2.36 -9.90
CA ALA A 57 3.65 2.89 -11.21
C ALA A 57 5.00 3.63 -11.20
N ARG A 58 5.56 3.93 -10.03
CA ARG A 58 6.76 4.76 -9.83
C ARG A 58 8.13 4.08 -9.95
N ASN A 59 8.77 4.13 -11.10
CA ASN A 59 10.07 3.46 -11.28
C ASN A 59 11.25 4.18 -10.59
N ASP A 60 11.03 5.32 -9.94
CA ASP A 60 12.07 6.14 -9.34
C ASP A 60 12.44 5.75 -7.91
N LEU A 61 11.67 4.84 -7.28
CA LEU A 61 11.91 4.37 -5.92
C LEU A 61 11.45 2.91 -5.71
N PRO A 62 12.29 1.91 -6.04
CA PRO A 62 11.93 0.49 -5.94
C PRO A 62 11.47 0.02 -4.56
N GLN A 63 12.00 0.61 -3.48
CA GLN A 63 11.55 0.28 -2.12
C GLN A 63 10.10 0.72 -1.87
N LEU A 64 9.69 1.86 -2.43
CA LEU A 64 8.31 2.34 -2.31
C LEU A 64 7.35 1.44 -3.08
N HIS A 65 7.78 0.89 -4.23
CA HIS A 65 7.02 -0.14 -4.94
C HIS A 65 6.75 -1.35 -4.07
N PHE A 66 7.81 -1.89 -3.46
CA PHE A 66 7.72 -3.09 -2.64
C PHE A 66 6.80 -2.89 -1.43
N GLU A 67 6.97 -1.78 -0.70
CA GLU A 67 6.13 -1.45 0.45
C GLU A 67 4.66 -1.23 0.05
N ALA A 68 4.40 -0.54 -1.07
CA ALA A 68 3.04 -0.31 -1.56
C ALA A 68 2.35 -1.62 -1.99
N ALA A 69 3.08 -2.53 -2.65
CA ALA A 69 2.57 -3.85 -3.00
C ALA A 69 2.19 -4.63 -1.73
N TRP A 70 3.06 -4.61 -0.72
CA TRP A 70 2.80 -5.33 0.53
C TRP A 70 1.60 -4.76 1.31
N VAL A 71 1.42 -3.43 1.31
CA VAL A 71 0.21 -2.81 1.88
C VAL A 71 -1.04 -3.34 1.18
N LEU A 72 -1.05 -3.36 -0.16
CA LEU A 72 -2.20 -3.82 -0.95
C LEU A 72 -2.48 -5.31 -0.72
N THR A 73 -1.45 -6.16 -0.64
CA THR A 73 -1.59 -7.59 -0.31
C THR A 73 -2.21 -7.78 1.07
N ASN A 74 -1.79 -6.99 2.08
CA ASN A 74 -2.37 -7.08 3.42
C ASN A 74 -3.83 -6.62 3.48
N ILE A 75 -4.22 -5.62 2.68
CA ILE A 75 -5.63 -5.22 2.57
C ILE A 75 -6.45 -6.34 1.92
N ALA A 76 -5.95 -6.93 0.83
CA ALA A 76 -6.62 -8.02 0.10
C ALA A 76 -6.67 -9.33 0.90
N ALA A 77 -5.84 -9.50 1.93
CA ALA A 77 -5.89 -10.64 2.84
C ALA A 77 -7.05 -10.58 3.86
N GLY A 78 -7.83 -9.50 3.85
CA GLY A 78 -9.01 -9.34 4.71
C GLY A 78 -10.27 -10.06 4.17
N THR A 79 -11.43 -9.42 4.24
CA THR A 79 -12.69 -9.97 3.72
C THR A 79 -12.79 -9.82 2.20
N SER A 80 -13.79 -10.45 1.59
CA SER A 80 -14.09 -10.31 0.16
C SER A 80 -14.35 -8.87 -0.25
N GLU A 81 -14.96 -8.06 0.62
CA GLU A 81 -15.20 -6.64 0.40
C GLU A 81 -13.88 -5.84 0.35
N HIS A 82 -12.91 -6.15 1.22
CA HIS A 82 -11.58 -5.52 1.19
C HIS A 82 -10.87 -5.82 -0.14
N THR A 83 -10.92 -7.07 -0.59
CA THR A 83 -10.37 -7.47 -1.89
C THR A 83 -11.05 -6.75 -3.04
N GLN A 84 -12.37 -6.61 -2.99
CA GLN A 84 -13.13 -5.90 -4.02
C GLN A 84 -12.71 -4.43 -4.13
N VAL A 85 -12.47 -3.76 -3.00
CA VAL A 85 -11.96 -2.38 -2.98
C VAL A 85 -10.61 -2.30 -3.70
N VAL A 86 -9.69 -3.22 -3.44
CA VAL A 86 -8.37 -3.24 -4.08
C VAL A 86 -8.48 -3.47 -5.60
N ILE A 87 -9.35 -4.38 -6.04
CA ILE A 87 -9.62 -4.66 -7.46
C ILE A 87 -10.24 -3.44 -8.17
N GLN A 88 -11.19 -2.76 -7.54
CA GLN A 88 -11.88 -1.59 -8.11
C GLN A 88 -10.93 -0.44 -8.47
N HIS A 89 -9.75 -0.37 -7.84
CA HIS A 89 -8.73 0.63 -8.13
C HIS A 89 -7.77 0.22 -9.25
N SER A 90 -8.13 -0.75 -10.09
CA SER A 90 -7.34 -1.18 -11.25
C SER A 90 -5.94 -1.69 -10.88
N VAL A 91 -5.82 -2.35 -9.72
CA VAL A 91 -4.55 -2.94 -9.30
C VAL A 91 -4.14 -4.11 -10.20
N VAL A 92 -5.11 -4.89 -10.72
CA VAL A 92 -4.83 -6.18 -11.39
C VAL A 92 -3.94 -6.04 -12.63
N PRO A 93 -4.20 -5.11 -13.58
CA PRO A 93 -3.28 -4.87 -14.69
C PRO A 93 -1.88 -4.46 -14.23
N LYS A 94 -1.78 -3.76 -13.08
CA LYS A 94 -0.52 -3.29 -12.52
C LYS A 94 0.29 -4.43 -11.89
N LEU A 95 -0.36 -5.34 -11.18
CA LEU A 95 0.30 -6.54 -10.64
C LEU A 95 0.85 -7.43 -11.76
N LEU A 96 0.08 -7.62 -12.84
CA LEU A 96 0.54 -8.36 -14.02
C LEU A 96 1.79 -7.73 -14.67
N GLN A 97 1.85 -6.39 -14.72
CA GLN A 97 3.05 -5.67 -15.19
C GLN A 97 4.26 -5.93 -14.28
N LEU A 98 4.05 -5.98 -12.96
CA LEU A 98 5.12 -6.19 -11.98
C LEU A 98 5.65 -7.63 -11.97
N LEU A 99 4.84 -8.62 -12.31
CA LEU A 99 5.30 -10.01 -12.55
C LEU A 99 6.30 -10.11 -13.71
N SER A 100 6.26 -9.15 -14.64
CA SER A 100 7.23 -9.04 -15.73
C SER A 100 8.45 -8.17 -15.37
N SER A 101 8.56 -7.69 -14.13
CA SER A 101 9.65 -6.80 -13.73
C SER A 101 10.99 -7.54 -13.61
N GLY A 102 12.11 -6.85 -13.83
CA GLY A 102 13.45 -7.41 -13.66
C GLY A 102 13.84 -7.66 -12.19
N ASN A 103 13.11 -7.10 -11.23
CA ASN A 103 13.39 -7.21 -9.81
C ASN A 103 12.77 -8.49 -9.22
N ALA A 104 13.60 -9.41 -8.71
CA ALA A 104 13.14 -10.69 -8.16
C ALA A 104 12.28 -10.53 -6.91
N ASP A 105 12.66 -9.65 -5.99
CA ASP A 105 11.92 -9.41 -4.74
C ASP A 105 10.51 -8.87 -5.03
N VAL A 106 10.37 -8.04 -6.07
CA VAL A 106 9.06 -7.52 -6.51
C VAL A 106 8.20 -8.61 -7.13
N ARG A 107 8.80 -9.56 -7.86
CA ARG A 107 8.07 -10.70 -8.41
C ARG A 107 7.65 -11.70 -7.33
N GLU A 108 8.52 -11.97 -6.35
CA GLU A 108 8.23 -12.90 -5.25
C GLU A 108 7.15 -12.37 -4.29
N GLN A 109 7.02 -11.05 -4.19
CA GLN A 109 6.00 -10.41 -3.37
C GLN A 109 4.56 -10.55 -3.91
N LEU A 110 4.39 -10.93 -5.19
CA LEU A 110 3.10 -11.02 -5.90
C LEU A 110 2.71 -12.47 -6.20
#